data_AF-A0A9Q1HZX2-F1
#
_entry.id   AF-A0A9Q1HZX2-F1
#
_cell.length_a   1.000
_cell.length_b   1.000
_cell.length_c   1.000
_cell.angle_alpha   90.00
_cell.angle_beta   90.00
_cell.angle_gamma   90.00
#
_symmetry.space_group_name_H-M   'P 1'
#
loop_
_entity.id
_entity.type
_entity.pdbx_description
1 polymer ?
#
loop_
_entity_poly.entity_id
_entity_poly.type
_entity_poly.pdbx_seq_one_letter_code
_entity_poly.pdbx_strand_id
1 'polypeptide(L)'
;MYSEQTGRNPHELYYLSMQRGRDQPEKMDESSLKRRLRVCVATCNRADYSKLAPIMFGLKADPDSFELEVVVLGSHLIDDYGNTFRMIEQDDFDIGSKLHTIVRGEDEAAMVESVGLALVKLPDVLLRLNPDVLVVHGDRFDALALATAAALMNIRILHVEGGEVSGTIDDSIRHAISKLAHYHACCTRSAEQHLIAMCEDHTRILLAGCPSYDKLLSAHRRDDHMDIIKAWLGDVKEQNYIVALQHPVTTDIKNSIKIYELMLDALISFDKRALILFPNIDAGSKEMVRVMRKKGVEQHQNFRAVKHVPFEQFIQLVAHAGCMIGNSSCGVREAGAFGTPVINLGTRQTGRETGENVLHVRDADTQNKIYHALELQFGKRYPCSKIYGDGNAVPRILKFLQNMDLDEPLQKSFRFPPVKECISQDIDHILETQSALAVDLGGTNLRVAIISMKGKIVKKYTQANPKTYEERIELILRMCVDATLEAVRFNCRVLGVGISTGGRVNPQEGVVLHSTKLIQEWSSVDLRTPISDKLHLPVWVENDGNCAALAERKFGHGQGVEDFVTVITGTGIGGGIMQHGELIHGSSFCAAELGHIMVSLDGPECSCGGRG
;
A
#
# COMPACT_ATOMS: atom_id res chain seq x y z
N MET A 1 -30.31 -33.45 31.28
CA MET A 1 -30.48 -32.10 30.71
C MET A 1 -29.36 -31.23 31.25
N TYR A 2 -28.41 -30.84 30.40
CA TYR A 2 -27.92 -29.48 30.22
C TYR A 2 -26.98 -29.51 29.00
N SER A 3 -27.30 -28.66 28.02
CA SER A 3 -26.77 -28.65 26.67
C SER A 3 -25.43 -27.93 26.57
N GLU A 4 -24.53 -28.47 25.76
CA GLU A 4 -23.33 -27.83 25.25
C GLU A 4 -23.67 -26.62 24.38
N GLN A 5 -23.02 -25.47 24.65
CA GLN A 5 -22.92 -24.36 23.71
C GLN A 5 -21.51 -24.32 23.14
N THR A 6 -21.43 -24.47 21.82
CA THR A 6 -20.24 -24.38 20.98
C THR A 6 -19.77 -22.93 20.86
N GLY A 7 -18.53 -22.66 21.29
CA GLY A 7 -17.86 -21.39 21.04
C GLY A 7 -17.41 -21.28 19.59
N ARG A 8 -17.77 -20.20 18.90
CA ARG A 8 -17.24 -19.86 17.57
C ARG A 8 -15.88 -19.19 17.69
N ASN A 9 -15.00 -19.48 16.73
CA ASN A 9 -13.65 -18.98 16.61
C ASN A 9 -13.65 -17.45 16.34
N PRO A 10 -12.86 -16.64 17.07
CA PRO A 10 -12.76 -15.18 16.85
C PRO A 10 -12.40 -14.77 15.42
N HIS A 11 -11.71 -15.63 14.66
CA HIS A 11 -11.39 -15.39 13.26
C HIS A 11 -12.64 -15.40 12.35
N GLU A 12 -13.67 -16.22 12.63
CA GLU A 12 -14.91 -16.24 11.81
C GLU A 12 -15.77 -14.99 12.00
N LEU A 13 -15.72 -14.37 13.19
CA LEU A 13 -16.49 -13.15 13.47
C LEU A 13 -15.92 -11.92 12.73
N TYR A 14 -14.60 -11.90 12.48
CA TYR A 14 -13.96 -10.89 11.64
C TYR A 14 -14.37 -11.01 10.16
N TYR A 15 -14.54 -12.23 9.65
CA TYR A 15 -14.97 -12.47 8.27
C TYR A 15 -16.44 -12.12 8.00
N LEU A 16 -17.32 -12.28 9.01
CA LEU A 16 -18.75 -11.98 8.88
C LEU A 16 -19.07 -10.48 8.94
N SER A 17 -18.25 -9.66 9.60
CA SER A 17 -18.43 -8.20 9.62
C SER A 17 -17.98 -7.54 8.30
N MET A 18 -17.02 -8.14 7.57
CA MET A 18 -16.54 -7.64 6.26
C MET A 18 -17.52 -7.83 5.10
N GLN A 19 -18.50 -8.72 5.21
CA GLN A 19 -19.49 -8.96 4.15
C GLN A 19 -20.69 -7.98 4.17
N ARG A 20 -20.81 -7.12 5.20
CA ARG A 20 -21.97 -6.22 5.38
C ARG A 20 -21.79 -4.80 4.84
N GLY A 21 -20.69 -4.48 4.17
CA GLY A 21 -20.42 -3.14 3.60
C GLY A 21 -20.72 -2.99 2.10
N ARG A 22 -21.73 -3.68 1.56
CA ARG A 22 -22.18 -3.50 0.17
C ARG A 22 -23.51 -2.74 0.13
N ASP A 23 -23.45 -1.45 0.42
CA ASP A 23 -24.56 -0.54 0.11
C ASP A 23 -24.44 0.00 -1.32
N GLN A 24 -25.61 0.26 -1.90
CA GLN A 24 -25.89 0.46 -3.32
C GLN A 24 -25.22 1.72 -3.92
N PRO A 25 -24.94 1.75 -5.23
CA PRO A 25 -24.37 2.94 -5.86
C PRO A 25 -25.46 4.03 -6.01
N GLU A 26 -25.23 5.18 -5.39
CA GLU A 26 -25.94 6.42 -5.72
C GLU A 26 -25.63 6.81 -7.18
N LYS A 27 -26.69 7.16 -7.92
CA LYS A 27 -26.60 7.62 -9.31
C LYS A 27 -25.86 8.96 -9.37
N MET A 28 -24.66 8.96 -9.95
CA MET A 28 -23.96 10.19 -10.34
C MET A 28 -24.43 10.69 -11.70
N ASP A 29 -24.50 12.01 -11.78
CA ASP A 29 -24.95 12.87 -12.88
C ASP A 29 -24.15 12.66 -14.18
N GLU A 30 -24.83 12.40 -15.28
CA GLU A 30 -24.26 12.16 -16.62
C GLU A 30 -24.06 13.49 -17.37
N SER A 31 -23.02 14.28 -17.07
CA SER A 31 -22.63 15.38 -17.99
C SER A 31 -21.19 15.92 -17.87
N SER A 32 -20.20 15.13 -17.43
CA SER A 32 -18.78 15.49 -17.62
C SER A 32 -18.17 14.64 -18.73
N LEU A 33 -17.56 15.28 -19.72
CA LEU A 33 -16.70 14.60 -20.70
C LEU A 33 -15.61 13.86 -19.92
N LYS A 34 -15.72 12.53 -19.81
CA LYS A 34 -14.76 11.70 -19.08
C LYS A 34 -13.37 11.90 -19.66
N ARG A 35 -12.45 12.39 -18.82
CA ARG A 35 -11.03 12.49 -19.17
C ARG A 35 -10.50 11.08 -19.47
N ARG A 36 -9.81 10.92 -20.60
CA ARG A 36 -9.13 9.65 -20.93
C ARG A 36 -8.03 9.37 -19.90
N LEU A 37 -7.94 8.12 -19.46
CA LEU A 37 -6.88 7.68 -18.55
C LEU A 37 -5.61 7.41 -19.36
N ARG A 38 -4.51 8.08 -19.00
CA ARG A 38 -3.20 7.87 -19.63
C ARG A 38 -2.48 6.69 -19.01
N VAL A 39 -2.42 5.59 -19.73
CA VAL A 39 -1.82 4.33 -19.27
C VAL A 39 -0.49 4.13 -19.98
N CYS A 40 0.60 4.20 -19.23
CA CYS A 40 1.90 3.79 -19.71
C CYS A 40 2.11 2.31 -19.41
N VAL A 41 2.44 1.52 -20.43
CA VAL A 41 2.86 0.13 -20.28
C VAL A 41 4.32 0.02 -20.65
N ALA A 42 5.16 -0.33 -19.67
CA ALA A 42 6.57 -0.57 -19.88
C ALA A 42 6.85 -2.07 -19.93
N THR A 43 7.47 -2.50 -21.02
CA THR A 43 7.79 -3.91 -21.28
C THR A 43 9.30 -4.06 -21.51
N CYS A 44 9.91 -5.06 -20.87
CA CYS A 44 11.36 -5.21 -20.74
C CYS A 44 11.86 -6.52 -21.34
N ASN A 45 11.01 -7.53 -21.35
CA ASN A 45 11.31 -8.88 -21.78
C ASN A 45 10.05 -9.58 -22.32
N ARG A 46 10.23 -10.53 -23.23
CA ARG A 46 9.16 -11.44 -23.68
C ARG A 46 8.34 -12.09 -22.56
N ALA A 47 8.93 -12.29 -21.38
CA ALA A 47 8.30 -12.92 -20.23
C ALA A 47 7.21 -12.05 -19.61
N ASP A 48 7.42 -10.73 -19.59
CA ASP A 48 6.40 -9.76 -19.19
C ASP A 48 5.45 -9.45 -20.36
N TYR A 49 5.99 -9.31 -21.58
CA TYR A 49 5.18 -9.03 -22.77
C TYR A 49 4.08 -10.07 -23.02
N SER A 50 4.32 -11.36 -22.75
CA SER A 50 3.29 -12.41 -22.89
C SER A 50 2.07 -12.21 -22.00
N LYS A 51 2.18 -11.38 -20.95
CA LYS A 51 1.12 -11.07 -19.98
C LYS A 51 0.67 -9.61 -20.07
N LEU A 52 1.51 -8.72 -20.57
CA LEU A 52 1.16 -7.32 -20.81
C LEU A 52 0.45 -7.15 -22.16
N ALA A 53 0.82 -7.88 -23.20
CA ALA A 53 0.22 -7.74 -24.54
C ALA A 53 -1.32 -7.90 -24.52
N PRO A 54 -1.92 -8.88 -23.82
CA PRO A 54 -3.39 -8.96 -23.70
C PRO A 54 -4.01 -7.69 -23.08
N ILE A 55 -3.36 -7.10 -22.07
CA ILE A 55 -3.81 -5.85 -21.45
C ILE A 55 -3.68 -4.69 -22.46
N MET A 56 -2.55 -4.62 -23.18
CA MET A 56 -2.30 -3.59 -24.19
C MET A 56 -3.32 -3.64 -25.32
N PHE A 57 -3.68 -4.84 -25.82
CA PHE A 57 -4.76 -5.00 -26.81
C PHE A 57 -6.10 -4.52 -26.25
N GLY A 58 -6.41 -4.84 -24.99
CA GLY A 58 -7.61 -4.35 -24.31
C GLY A 58 -7.67 -2.83 -24.22
N LEU A 59 -6.56 -2.18 -23.83
CA LEU A 59 -6.45 -0.72 -23.75
C LEU A 59 -6.59 -0.07 -25.13
N LYS A 60 -5.90 -0.61 -26.15
CA LYS A 60 -5.95 -0.10 -27.53
C LYS A 60 -7.34 -0.22 -28.16
N ALA A 61 -8.13 -1.22 -27.75
CA ALA A 61 -9.49 -1.44 -28.24
C ALA A 61 -10.53 -0.46 -27.66
N ASP A 62 -10.20 0.29 -26.61
CA ASP A 62 -11.08 1.28 -25.96
C ASP A 62 -10.41 2.67 -25.90
N PRO A 63 -10.22 3.33 -27.06
CA PRO A 63 -9.54 4.63 -27.15
C PRO A 63 -10.38 5.80 -26.59
N ASP A 64 -11.67 5.57 -26.33
CA ASP A 64 -12.55 6.57 -25.72
C ASP A 64 -12.30 6.68 -24.22
N SER A 65 -11.91 5.60 -23.57
CA SER A 65 -11.58 5.57 -22.14
C SER A 65 -10.07 5.71 -21.86
N PHE A 66 -9.21 5.23 -22.77
CA PHE A 66 -7.78 5.11 -22.52
C PHE A 66 -6.90 5.77 -23.59
N GLU A 67 -5.76 6.31 -23.15
CA GLU A 67 -4.63 6.72 -23.97
C GLU A 67 -3.45 5.81 -23.62
N LEU A 68 -3.06 4.92 -24.56
CA LEU A 68 -1.99 3.93 -24.34
C LEU A 68 -0.64 4.47 -24.80
N GLU A 69 0.33 4.49 -23.89
CA GLU A 69 1.74 4.78 -24.18
C GLU A 69 2.59 3.54 -23.95
N VAL A 70 3.46 3.21 -24.92
CA VAL A 70 4.30 2.00 -24.86
C VAL A 70 5.77 2.37 -24.73
N VAL A 71 6.40 1.89 -23.65
CA VAL A 71 7.84 2.03 -23.42
C VAL A 71 8.51 0.67 -23.52
N VAL A 72 9.48 0.56 -24.42
CA VAL A 72 10.27 -0.66 -24.63
C VAL A 72 11.68 -0.47 -24.12
N LEU A 73 12.11 -1.36 -23.23
CA LEU A 73 13.45 -1.32 -22.65
C LEU A 73 14.02 -2.72 -22.42
N GLY A 74 15.16 -2.81 -21.74
CA GLY A 74 15.72 -4.08 -21.29
C GLY A 74 16.12 -5.00 -22.43
N SER A 75 15.86 -6.29 -22.24
CA SER A 75 16.25 -7.37 -23.15
C SER A 75 15.57 -7.34 -24.52
N HIS A 76 14.49 -6.56 -24.70
CA HIS A 76 13.84 -6.44 -26.00
C HIS A 76 14.77 -5.94 -27.11
N LEU A 77 15.70 -5.03 -26.77
CA LEU A 77 16.59 -4.35 -27.72
C LEU A 77 17.93 -5.06 -27.95
N ILE A 78 18.06 -6.30 -27.47
CA ILE A 78 19.33 -7.04 -27.47
C ILE A 78 19.22 -8.27 -28.37
N ASP A 79 20.18 -8.41 -29.30
CA ASP A 79 20.19 -9.51 -30.28
C ASP A 79 20.28 -10.89 -29.62
N ASP A 80 21.08 -11.02 -28.55
CA ASP A 80 21.26 -12.27 -27.80
C ASP A 80 19.93 -12.85 -27.30
N TYR A 81 18.93 -11.99 -27.05
CA TYR A 81 17.58 -12.36 -26.61
C TYR A 81 16.54 -12.33 -27.74
N GLY A 82 16.96 -12.12 -28.98
CA GLY A 82 16.15 -12.30 -30.19
C GLY A 82 15.47 -11.03 -30.72
N ASN A 83 15.92 -9.82 -30.32
CA ASN A 83 15.33 -8.55 -30.76
C ASN A 83 13.80 -8.54 -30.63
N THR A 84 13.31 -8.95 -29.46
CA THR A 84 11.87 -9.20 -29.24
C THR A 84 11.00 -7.94 -29.26
N PHE A 85 11.60 -6.74 -29.34
CA PHE A 85 10.85 -5.52 -29.68
C PHE A 85 10.08 -5.66 -31.01
N ARG A 86 10.57 -6.48 -31.94
CA ARG A 86 9.89 -6.75 -33.21
C ARG A 86 8.52 -7.41 -33.03
N MET A 87 8.31 -8.15 -31.94
CA MET A 87 6.99 -8.74 -31.64
C MET A 87 5.98 -7.65 -31.30
N ILE A 88 6.43 -6.61 -30.60
CA ILE A 88 5.62 -5.45 -30.23
C ILE A 88 5.22 -4.67 -31.48
N GLU A 89 6.16 -4.49 -32.41
CA GLU A 89 5.89 -3.85 -33.71
C GLU A 89 4.97 -4.72 -34.59
N GLN A 90 5.13 -6.05 -34.57
CA GLN A 90 4.29 -7.00 -35.33
C GLN A 90 2.86 -7.08 -34.80
N ASP A 91 2.65 -6.78 -33.51
CA ASP A 91 1.34 -6.65 -32.88
C ASP A 91 0.71 -5.25 -33.10
N ASP A 92 1.29 -4.45 -34.00
CA ASP A 92 0.87 -3.11 -34.39
C ASP A 92 0.83 -2.09 -33.23
N PHE A 93 1.70 -2.23 -32.21
CA PHE A 93 1.81 -1.22 -31.16
C PHE A 93 2.81 -0.12 -31.50
N ASP A 94 2.39 1.13 -31.38
CA ASP A 94 3.26 2.29 -31.52
C ASP A 94 4.19 2.41 -30.31
N ILE A 95 5.48 2.22 -30.54
CA ILE A 95 6.50 2.32 -29.48
C ILE A 95 6.86 3.79 -29.27
N GLY A 96 6.27 4.41 -28.24
CA GLY A 96 6.53 5.81 -27.88
C GLY A 96 7.97 6.06 -27.42
N SER A 97 8.66 5.07 -26.86
CA SER A 97 10.07 5.20 -26.45
C SER A 97 10.84 3.87 -26.42
N LYS A 98 12.09 3.88 -26.90
CA LYS A 98 13.04 2.75 -26.83
C LYS A 98 14.25 3.12 -25.97
N LEU A 99 14.49 2.40 -24.88
CA LEU A 99 15.56 2.68 -23.93
C LEU A 99 16.55 1.51 -23.84
N HIS A 100 17.80 1.77 -24.21
CA HIS A 100 18.91 0.85 -23.93
C HIS A 100 19.28 0.97 -22.45
N THR A 101 18.86 -0.02 -21.66
CA THR A 101 19.02 -0.06 -20.19
C THR A 101 19.85 -1.25 -19.71
N ILE A 102 20.28 -2.13 -20.60
CA ILE A 102 21.12 -3.28 -20.25
C ILE A 102 22.59 -2.88 -20.34
N VAL A 103 23.32 -3.07 -19.23
CA VAL A 103 24.77 -3.06 -19.20
C VAL A 103 25.29 -4.46 -19.50
N ARG A 104 26.37 -4.54 -20.29
CA ARG A 104 26.94 -5.81 -20.75
C ARG A 104 27.93 -6.36 -19.72
N GLY A 105 27.82 -7.65 -19.43
CA GLY A 105 28.67 -8.36 -18.46
C GLY A 105 28.08 -9.72 -18.08
N GLU A 106 26.74 -9.82 -18.09
CA GLU A 106 25.97 -11.06 -17.86
C GLU A 106 26.28 -11.75 -16.52
N ASP A 107 26.68 -10.93 -15.54
CA ASP A 107 26.95 -11.24 -14.15
C ASP A 107 26.05 -10.38 -13.22
N GLU A 108 26.20 -10.57 -11.92
CA GLU A 108 25.42 -9.87 -10.91
C GLU A 108 25.68 -8.35 -10.92
N ALA A 109 26.93 -7.92 -11.19
CA ALA A 109 27.28 -6.51 -11.27
C ALA A 109 26.57 -5.82 -12.44
N ALA A 110 26.63 -6.40 -13.65
CA ALA A 110 25.94 -5.87 -14.82
C ALA A 110 24.42 -5.82 -14.64
N MET A 111 23.83 -6.76 -13.90
CA MET A 111 22.40 -6.73 -13.55
C MET A 111 22.06 -5.49 -12.71
N VAL A 112 22.86 -5.17 -11.68
CA VAL A 112 22.66 -3.99 -10.83
C VAL A 112 22.90 -2.69 -11.62
N GLU A 113 23.95 -2.64 -12.43
CA GLU A 113 24.23 -1.48 -13.29
C GLU A 113 23.11 -1.24 -14.30
N SER A 114 22.46 -2.30 -14.80
CA SER A 114 21.28 -2.20 -15.69
C SER A 114 20.09 -1.54 -14.99
N VAL A 115 19.85 -1.86 -13.71
CA VAL A 115 18.83 -1.17 -12.89
C VAL A 115 19.17 0.32 -12.77
N GLY A 116 20.41 0.65 -12.44
CA GLY A 116 20.87 2.04 -12.37
C GLY A 116 20.70 2.79 -13.70
N LEU A 117 21.03 2.13 -14.81
CA LEU A 117 20.89 2.70 -16.15
C LEU A 117 19.44 2.95 -16.56
N ALA A 118 18.50 2.10 -16.12
CA ALA A 118 17.07 2.36 -16.29
C ALA A 118 16.64 3.58 -15.45
N LEU A 119 17.06 3.67 -14.19
CA LEU A 119 16.67 4.75 -13.28
C LEU A 119 17.19 6.13 -13.69
N VAL A 120 18.32 6.23 -14.40
CA VAL A 120 18.79 7.52 -14.93
C VAL A 120 18.07 7.95 -16.22
N LYS A 121 17.42 7.02 -16.93
CA LYS A 121 16.75 7.30 -18.22
C LYS A 121 15.23 7.45 -18.10
N LEU A 122 14.61 6.69 -17.21
CA LEU A 122 13.16 6.66 -17.03
C LEU A 122 12.56 8.02 -16.62
N PRO A 123 13.17 8.83 -15.74
CA PRO A 123 12.56 10.07 -15.27
C PRO A 123 12.21 11.04 -16.39
N ASP A 124 13.13 11.29 -17.33
CA ASP A 124 12.88 12.20 -18.45
C ASP A 124 11.77 11.70 -19.38
N VAL A 125 11.67 10.38 -19.57
CA VAL A 125 10.61 9.76 -20.36
C VAL A 125 9.27 9.87 -19.64
N LEU A 126 9.21 9.54 -18.35
CA LEU A 126 7.98 9.59 -17.56
C LEU A 126 7.47 11.04 -17.39
N LEU A 127 8.36 12.02 -17.25
CA LEU A 127 8.00 13.45 -17.26
C LEU A 127 7.36 13.86 -18.60
N ARG A 128 7.92 13.41 -19.72
CA ARG A 128 7.39 13.72 -21.05
C ARG A 128 6.05 13.05 -21.33
N LEU A 129 5.92 11.77 -20.98
CA LEU A 129 4.69 11.00 -21.20
C LEU A 129 3.57 11.41 -20.23
N ASN A 130 3.94 11.89 -19.03
CA ASN A 130 3.04 12.28 -17.95
C ASN A 130 1.86 11.31 -17.76
N PRO A 131 2.14 10.01 -17.49
CA PRO A 131 1.10 8.99 -17.37
C PRO A 131 0.35 9.11 -16.05
N ASP A 132 -0.94 8.78 -16.08
CA ASP A 132 -1.75 8.69 -14.86
C ASP A 132 -1.42 7.43 -14.06
N VAL A 133 -1.10 6.35 -14.79
CA VAL A 133 -0.74 5.05 -14.23
C VAL A 133 0.32 4.36 -15.10
N LEU A 134 1.30 3.75 -14.44
CA LEU A 134 2.28 2.85 -15.03
C LEU A 134 1.90 1.39 -14.71
N VAL A 135 1.76 0.55 -15.74
CA VAL A 135 1.56 -0.89 -15.57
C VAL A 135 2.91 -1.58 -15.51
N VAL A 136 3.16 -2.28 -14.41
CA VAL A 136 4.41 -3.02 -14.15
C VAL A 136 4.09 -4.48 -13.90
N HIS A 137 4.81 -5.39 -14.55
CA HIS A 137 4.59 -6.84 -14.41
C HIS A 137 5.75 -7.53 -13.69
N GLY A 138 5.40 -8.51 -12.85
CA GLY A 138 6.30 -9.57 -12.44
C GLY A 138 7.26 -9.19 -11.31
N ASP A 139 8.48 -9.72 -11.40
CA ASP A 139 9.43 -9.91 -10.30
C ASP A 139 10.89 -9.69 -10.70
N ARG A 140 11.14 -9.20 -11.92
CA ARG A 140 12.50 -9.00 -12.44
C ARG A 140 13.09 -7.67 -12.01
N PHE A 141 14.41 -7.58 -12.06
CA PHE A 141 15.15 -6.35 -11.73
C PHE A 141 14.71 -5.15 -12.57
N ASP A 142 14.35 -5.35 -13.85
CA ASP A 142 13.82 -4.29 -14.72
C ASP A 142 12.51 -3.69 -14.15
N ALA A 143 11.62 -4.54 -13.64
CA ALA A 143 10.33 -4.15 -13.07
C ALA A 143 10.52 -3.37 -11.75
N LEU A 144 11.55 -3.69 -10.97
CA LEU A 144 11.91 -2.92 -9.78
C LEU A 144 12.36 -1.50 -10.14
N ALA A 145 13.12 -1.33 -11.22
CA ALA A 145 13.52 -0.01 -11.70
C ALA A 145 12.30 0.83 -12.12
N LEU A 146 11.35 0.22 -12.85
CA LEU A 146 10.09 0.86 -13.25
C LEU A 146 9.27 1.30 -12.04
N ALA A 147 9.06 0.39 -11.08
CA ALA A 147 8.28 0.69 -9.88
C ALA A 147 8.94 1.77 -9.02
N THR A 148 10.27 1.74 -8.88
CA THR A 148 11.02 2.75 -8.12
C THR A 148 10.91 4.13 -8.76
N ALA A 149 11.11 4.23 -10.09
CA ALA A 149 11.00 5.50 -10.80
C ALA A 149 9.58 6.09 -10.68
N ALA A 150 8.55 5.29 -10.94
CA ALA A 150 7.16 5.75 -10.85
C ALA A 150 6.76 6.18 -9.44
N ALA A 151 7.10 5.39 -8.42
CA ALA A 151 6.75 5.72 -7.03
C ALA A 151 7.39 7.02 -6.56
N LEU A 152 8.68 7.24 -6.86
CA LEU A 152 9.39 8.47 -6.48
C LEU A 152 8.92 9.71 -7.26
N MET A 153 8.35 9.52 -8.43
CA MET A 153 7.81 10.60 -9.28
C MET A 153 6.31 10.85 -9.06
N ASN A 154 5.70 10.21 -8.06
CA ASN A 154 4.28 10.29 -7.79
C ASN A 154 3.40 9.86 -9.00
N ILE A 155 3.78 8.75 -9.65
CA ILE A 155 2.99 8.10 -10.70
C ILE A 155 2.35 6.84 -10.13
N ARG A 156 1.05 6.64 -10.34
CA ARG A 156 0.34 5.43 -9.86
C ARG A 156 0.93 4.20 -10.53
N ILE A 157 0.94 3.08 -9.82
CA ILE A 157 1.48 1.81 -10.32
C ILE A 157 0.40 0.75 -10.19
N LEU A 158 0.10 0.07 -11.30
CA LEU A 158 -0.62 -1.20 -11.29
C LEU A 158 0.39 -2.33 -11.40
N HIS A 159 0.62 -3.05 -10.29
CA HIS A 159 1.50 -4.21 -10.25
C HIS A 159 0.72 -5.48 -10.60
N VAL A 160 1.05 -6.07 -11.75
CA VAL A 160 0.49 -7.34 -12.22
C VAL A 160 1.37 -8.49 -11.73
N GLU A 161 0.75 -9.56 -11.23
CA GLU A 161 1.43 -10.77 -10.73
C GLU A 161 2.18 -10.59 -9.39
N GLY A 162 1.65 -9.68 -8.56
CA GLY A 162 2.01 -9.58 -7.13
C GLY A 162 1.47 -10.76 -6.31
N GLY A 163 2.06 -11.00 -5.13
CA GLY A 163 1.58 -11.99 -4.16
C GLY A 163 1.97 -13.45 -4.42
N GLU A 164 2.58 -13.77 -5.56
CA GLU A 164 3.08 -15.12 -5.83
C GLU A 164 4.42 -15.41 -5.12
N VAL A 165 4.77 -16.68 -4.95
CA VAL A 165 6.01 -17.17 -4.32
C VAL A 165 6.74 -18.07 -5.30
N SER A 166 8.07 -17.95 -5.42
CA SER A 166 8.89 -18.64 -6.43
C SER A 166 10.22 -19.20 -5.91
N GLY A 167 10.60 -18.89 -4.66
CA GLY A 167 11.71 -19.54 -3.96
C GLY A 167 13.10 -19.08 -4.39
N THR A 168 13.22 -17.85 -4.90
CA THR A 168 14.48 -17.22 -5.32
C THR A 168 14.52 -15.75 -4.88
N ILE A 169 15.56 -15.00 -5.26
CA ILE A 169 15.64 -13.54 -5.06
C ILE A 169 14.46 -12.79 -5.69
N ASP A 170 13.83 -13.39 -6.71
CA ASP A 170 12.65 -12.88 -7.40
C ASP A 170 11.50 -12.62 -6.40
N ASP A 171 11.39 -13.38 -5.30
CA ASP A 171 10.36 -13.15 -4.27
C ASP A 171 10.58 -11.82 -3.54
N SER A 172 11.83 -11.54 -3.14
CA SER A 172 12.19 -10.26 -2.52
C SER A 172 11.90 -9.09 -3.46
N ILE A 173 12.23 -9.24 -4.74
CA ILE A 173 11.97 -8.20 -5.75
C ILE A 173 10.47 -8.00 -5.95
N ARG A 174 9.70 -9.09 -6.12
CA ARG A 174 8.25 -9.05 -6.29
C ARG A 174 7.58 -8.32 -5.14
N HIS A 175 7.95 -8.65 -3.90
CA HIS A 175 7.33 -8.07 -2.72
C HIS A 175 7.78 -6.62 -2.46
N ALA A 176 9.02 -6.25 -2.83
CA ALA A 176 9.45 -4.86 -2.86
C ALA A 176 8.66 -4.04 -3.89
N ILE A 177 8.45 -4.57 -5.11
CA ILE A 177 7.59 -3.94 -6.11
C ILE A 177 6.16 -3.79 -5.58
N SER A 178 5.59 -4.83 -4.97
CA SER A 178 4.27 -4.73 -4.35
C SER A 178 4.23 -3.62 -3.30
N LYS A 179 5.28 -3.45 -2.49
CA LYS A 179 5.34 -2.37 -1.49
C LYS A 179 5.40 -0.97 -2.11
N LEU A 180 6.02 -0.82 -3.28
CA LEU A 180 6.03 0.43 -4.05
C LEU A 180 4.71 0.67 -4.80
N ALA A 181 4.01 -0.40 -5.21
CA ALA A 181 2.85 -0.30 -6.07
C ALA A 181 1.60 0.20 -5.34
N HIS A 182 0.78 1.00 -6.03
CA HIS A 182 -0.43 1.62 -5.48
C HIS A 182 -1.66 0.72 -5.65
N TYR A 183 -1.66 -0.08 -6.71
CA TYR A 183 -2.74 -0.98 -7.10
C TYR A 183 -2.16 -2.33 -7.50
N HIS A 184 -2.92 -3.41 -7.27
CA HIS A 184 -2.45 -4.77 -7.48
C HIS A 184 -3.44 -5.58 -8.33
N ALA A 185 -2.95 -6.30 -9.32
CA ALA A 185 -3.70 -7.30 -10.06
C ALA A 185 -3.04 -8.68 -9.88
N CYS A 186 -3.62 -9.49 -8.99
CA CYS A 186 -3.11 -10.82 -8.63
C CYS A 186 -3.83 -11.93 -9.40
N CYS A 187 -3.17 -13.09 -9.52
CA CYS A 187 -3.63 -14.19 -10.37
C CYS A 187 -4.40 -15.28 -9.62
N THR A 188 -4.15 -15.46 -8.32
CA THR A 188 -4.75 -16.52 -7.51
C THR A 188 -5.25 -15.98 -6.17
N ARG A 189 -6.19 -16.72 -5.56
CA ARG A 189 -6.72 -16.40 -4.21
C ARG A 189 -5.63 -16.47 -3.14
N SER A 190 -4.66 -17.36 -3.30
CA SER A 190 -3.49 -17.44 -2.43
C SER A 190 -2.61 -16.20 -2.55
N ALA A 191 -2.34 -15.74 -3.78
CA ALA A 191 -1.58 -14.51 -4.02
C ALA A 191 -2.28 -13.26 -3.44
N GLU A 192 -3.61 -13.17 -3.57
CA GLU A 192 -4.42 -12.13 -2.92
C GLU A 192 -4.21 -12.14 -1.40
N GLN A 193 -4.28 -13.31 -0.77
CA GLN A 193 -4.06 -13.46 0.67
C GLN A 193 -2.64 -13.08 1.09
N HIS A 194 -1.62 -13.41 0.30
CA HIS A 194 -0.25 -12.98 0.57
C HIS A 194 -0.10 -11.46 0.53
N LEU A 195 -0.71 -10.77 -0.45
CA LEU A 195 -0.70 -9.31 -0.51
C LEU A 195 -1.35 -8.69 0.73
N ILE A 196 -2.52 -9.19 1.12
CA ILE A 196 -3.22 -8.74 2.33
C ILE A 196 -2.38 -9.02 3.59
N ALA A 197 -1.77 -10.21 3.70
CA ALA A 197 -0.89 -10.57 4.81
C ALA A 197 0.35 -9.68 4.88
N MET A 198 0.86 -9.23 3.73
CA MET A 198 1.90 -8.21 3.63
C MET A 198 1.37 -6.79 3.89
N CYS A 199 0.15 -6.62 4.39
CA CYS A 199 -0.43 -5.32 4.77
C CYS A 199 -0.72 -4.39 3.58
N GLU A 200 -1.03 -4.95 2.41
CA GLU A 200 -1.63 -4.19 1.31
C GLU A 200 -3.11 -3.92 1.57
N ASP A 201 -3.62 -2.78 1.08
CA ASP A 201 -5.04 -2.46 1.19
C ASP A 201 -5.88 -3.31 0.25
N HIS A 202 -6.75 -4.16 0.80
CA HIS A 202 -7.64 -5.03 0.03
C HIS A 202 -8.52 -4.30 -0.99
N THR A 203 -8.88 -3.03 -0.76
CA THR A 203 -9.67 -2.23 -1.71
C THR A 203 -8.90 -1.90 -2.99
N ARG A 204 -7.56 -1.97 -2.93
CA ARG A 204 -6.63 -1.72 -4.05
C ARG A 204 -6.10 -3.02 -4.66
N ILE A 205 -6.64 -4.17 -4.29
CA ILE A 205 -6.28 -5.48 -4.83
C ILE A 205 -7.41 -6.03 -5.70
N LEU A 206 -7.09 -6.34 -6.95
CA LEU A 206 -7.94 -7.06 -7.89
C LEU A 206 -7.45 -8.50 -8.02
N LEU A 207 -8.32 -9.47 -7.74
CA LEU A 207 -8.14 -10.85 -8.18
C LEU A 207 -8.63 -10.97 -9.64
N ALA A 208 -7.71 -10.80 -10.59
CA ALA A 208 -8.03 -10.79 -12.01
C ALA A 208 -7.95 -12.19 -12.65
N GLY A 209 -6.98 -12.99 -12.22
CA GLY A 209 -6.41 -14.07 -13.03
C GLY A 209 -5.23 -13.57 -13.87
N CYS A 210 -4.41 -14.48 -14.37
CA CYS A 210 -3.25 -14.16 -15.19
C CYS A 210 -3.69 -13.82 -16.62
N PRO A 211 -3.30 -12.67 -17.19
CA PRO A 211 -3.66 -12.30 -18.56
C PRO A 211 -3.18 -13.27 -19.64
N SER A 212 -2.16 -14.10 -19.36
CA SER A 212 -1.79 -15.15 -20.32
C SER A 212 -2.92 -16.14 -20.55
N TYR A 213 -3.79 -16.39 -19.54
CA TYR A 213 -4.92 -17.30 -19.67
C TYR A 213 -6.00 -16.82 -20.64
N ASP A 214 -6.14 -15.51 -20.83
CA ASP A 214 -7.03 -14.93 -21.85
C ASP A 214 -6.62 -15.41 -23.26
N LYS A 215 -5.32 -15.63 -23.49
CA LYS A 215 -4.78 -16.26 -24.71
C LYS A 215 -4.78 -17.79 -24.64
N LEU A 216 -4.38 -18.41 -23.53
CA LEU A 216 -4.27 -19.87 -23.43
C LEU A 216 -5.63 -20.57 -23.64
N LEU A 217 -6.69 -20.04 -23.03
CA LEU A 217 -8.02 -20.64 -23.08
C LEU A 217 -8.76 -20.35 -24.40
N SER A 218 -8.41 -19.25 -25.09
CA SER A 218 -8.93 -18.94 -26.43
C SER A 218 -8.16 -19.66 -27.55
N ALA A 219 -6.88 -19.98 -27.33
CA ALA A 219 -6.00 -20.60 -28.32
C ALA A 219 -5.87 -22.13 -28.19
N HIS A 220 -6.75 -22.81 -27.45
CA HIS A 220 -6.55 -24.20 -27.01
C HIS A 220 -6.39 -25.23 -28.16
N ARG A 221 -6.87 -24.92 -29.38
CA ARG A 221 -6.50 -25.65 -30.60
C ARG A 221 -6.54 -24.72 -31.81
N ARG A 222 -5.38 -24.42 -32.38
CA ARG A 222 -5.33 -23.86 -33.73
C ARG A 222 -5.36 -25.01 -34.75
N ASP A 223 -6.06 -24.81 -35.86
CA ASP A 223 -6.12 -25.82 -36.92
C ASP A 223 -4.73 -26.08 -37.54
N ASP A 224 -3.84 -25.10 -37.50
CA ASP A 224 -2.46 -25.13 -38.01
C ASP A 224 -1.40 -25.62 -36.99
N HIS A 225 -1.79 -26.15 -35.82
CA HIS A 225 -0.83 -26.53 -34.77
C HIS A 225 0.24 -27.54 -35.24
N MET A 226 -0.12 -28.47 -36.13
CA MET A 226 0.85 -29.41 -36.72
C MET A 226 1.86 -28.73 -37.64
N ASP A 227 1.46 -27.69 -38.37
CA ASP A 227 2.36 -26.91 -39.21
C ASP A 227 3.33 -26.09 -38.33
N ILE A 228 2.85 -25.56 -37.20
CA ILE A 228 3.69 -24.90 -36.19
C ILE A 228 4.70 -25.90 -35.62
N ILE A 229 4.28 -27.08 -35.19
CA ILE A 229 5.18 -28.13 -34.70
C ILE A 229 6.22 -28.47 -35.77
N LYS A 230 5.80 -28.63 -37.03
CA LYS A 230 6.70 -28.92 -38.15
C LYS A 230 7.71 -27.81 -38.41
N ALA A 231 7.31 -26.55 -38.32
CA ALA A 231 8.20 -25.41 -38.51
C ALA A 231 9.33 -25.36 -37.47
N TRP A 232 9.02 -25.66 -36.21
CA TRP A 232 10.00 -25.56 -35.11
C TRP A 232 10.78 -26.83 -34.85
N LEU A 233 10.16 -28.00 -35.04
CA LEU A 233 10.70 -29.31 -34.67
C LEU A 233 10.82 -30.24 -35.88
N GLY A 234 10.44 -29.87 -37.10
CA GLY A 234 10.39 -30.79 -38.25
C GLY A 234 9.30 -31.87 -38.12
N ASP A 235 9.39 -32.94 -38.90
CA ASP A 235 8.38 -34.00 -38.93
C ASP A 235 8.37 -34.83 -37.63
N VAL A 236 7.69 -34.33 -36.60
CA VAL A 236 7.43 -35.00 -35.33
C VAL A 236 5.93 -34.99 -35.04
N LYS A 237 5.43 -36.09 -34.47
CA LYS A 237 4.03 -36.19 -34.03
C LYS A 237 3.82 -35.39 -32.74
N GLU A 238 2.59 -34.94 -32.53
CA GLU A 238 2.17 -34.42 -31.22
C GLU A 238 2.52 -35.43 -30.11
N GLN A 239 2.77 -34.88 -28.92
CA GLN A 239 3.12 -35.63 -27.70
C GLN A 239 4.45 -36.41 -27.78
N ASN A 240 5.19 -36.34 -28.90
CA ASN A 240 6.45 -37.08 -29.10
C ASN A 240 7.67 -36.15 -29.23
N TYR A 241 7.63 -34.99 -28.58
CA TYR A 241 8.75 -34.06 -28.45
C TYR A 241 8.79 -33.40 -27.07
N ILE A 242 9.93 -32.80 -26.72
CA ILE A 242 10.16 -32.13 -25.45
C ILE A 242 10.32 -30.63 -25.68
N VAL A 243 9.76 -29.81 -24.78
CA VAL A 243 10.10 -28.38 -24.68
C VAL A 243 10.98 -28.18 -23.44
N ALA A 244 12.22 -27.74 -23.64
CA ALA A 244 13.18 -27.52 -22.57
C ALA A 244 13.46 -26.02 -22.38
N LEU A 245 13.26 -25.51 -21.17
CA LEU A 245 13.52 -24.12 -20.80
C LEU A 245 13.98 -24.00 -19.34
N GLN A 246 15.30 -23.86 -19.18
CA GLN A 246 15.97 -23.70 -17.89
C GLN A 246 16.61 -22.31 -17.81
N HIS A 247 16.44 -21.65 -16.68
CA HIS A 247 17.04 -20.37 -16.32
C HIS A 247 18.06 -20.55 -15.19
N PRO A 248 19.11 -19.72 -15.12
CA PRO A 248 20.05 -19.73 -14.01
C PRO A 248 19.37 -19.22 -12.73
N VAL A 249 19.81 -19.73 -11.58
CA VAL A 249 19.48 -19.17 -10.26
C VAL A 249 20.67 -18.33 -9.81
N THR A 250 20.46 -17.01 -9.70
CA THR A 250 21.53 -16.03 -9.47
C THR A 250 22.29 -16.25 -8.16
N THR A 251 21.66 -16.85 -7.15
CA THR A 251 22.29 -17.16 -5.85
C THR A 251 23.27 -18.33 -5.92
N ASP A 252 23.14 -19.22 -6.91
CA ASP A 252 24.00 -20.40 -7.07
C ASP A 252 24.17 -20.75 -8.56
N ILE A 253 24.96 -19.93 -9.25
CA ILE A 253 25.27 -20.11 -10.67
C ILE A 253 25.98 -21.44 -10.91
N LYS A 254 26.92 -21.84 -10.04
CA LYS A 254 27.69 -23.09 -10.21
C LYS A 254 26.78 -24.32 -10.22
N ASN A 255 25.84 -24.39 -9.28
CA ASN A 255 24.87 -25.47 -9.26
C ASN A 255 23.90 -25.39 -10.45
N SER A 256 23.49 -24.18 -10.86
CA SER A 256 22.66 -23.99 -12.06
C SER A 256 23.32 -24.56 -13.32
N ILE A 257 24.62 -24.34 -13.49
CA ILE A 257 25.43 -24.91 -14.58
C ILE A 257 25.47 -26.44 -14.51
N LYS A 258 25.72 -27.01 -13.32
CA LYS A 258 25.74 -28.47 -13.13
C LYS A 258 24.39 -29.11 -13.47
N ILE A 259 23.28 -28.55 -12.95
CA ILE A 259 21.92 -29.05 -13.24
C ILE A 259 21.65 -29.00 -14.75
N TYR A 260 22.06 -27.92 -15.41
CA TYR A 260 21.85 -27.76 -16.84
C TYR A 260 22.67 -28.75 -17.68
N GLU A 261 23.93 -29.00 -17.32
CA GLU A 261 24.76 -30.05 -17.93
C GLU A 261 24.10 -31.42 -17.82
N LEU A 262 23.65 -31.79 -16.62
CA LEU A 262 22.98 -33.07 -16.36
C LEU A 262 21.63 -33.18 -17.09
N MET A 263 20.88 -32.09 -17.19
CA MET A 263 19.63 -32.06 -17.95
C MET A 263 19.88 -32.31 -19.44
N LEU A 264 20.88 -31.67 -20.03
CA LEU A 264 21.24 -31.90 -21.43
C LEU A 264 21.74 -33.33 -21.65
N ASP A 265 22.54 -33.88 -20.74
CA ASP A 265 22.98 -35.28 -20.82
C ASP A 265 21.80 -36.25 -20.75
N ALA A 266 20.83 -36.01 -19.86
CA ALA A 266 19.62 -36.81 -19.78
C ALA A 266 18.78 -36.71 -21.08
N LEU A 267 18.65 -35.51 -21.66
CA LEU A 267 17.95 -35.32 -22.93
C LEU A 267 18.65 -36.01 -24.11
N ILE A 268 19.98 -35.99 -24.16
CA ILE A 268 20.76 -36.70 -25.18
C ILE A 268 20.52 -38.20 -25.07
N SER A 269 20.58 -38.75 -23.85
CA SER A 269 20.35 -40.18 -23.63
C SER A 269 18.91 -40.62 -23.85
N PHE A 270 17.93 -39.74 -23.60
CA PHE A 270 16.51 -40.04 -23.80
C PHE A 270 16.10 -40.04 -25.29
N ASP A 271 16.95 -39.47 -26.15
CA ASP A 271 16.88 -39.56 -27.61
C ASP A 271 15.51 -39.19 -28.23
N LYS A 272 14.92 -38.10 -27.73
CA LYS A 272 13.69 -37.51 -28.29
C LYS A 272 13.96 -36.17 -28.94
N ARG A 273 13.10 -35.81 -29.89
CA ARG A 273 13.10 -34.48 -30.48
C ARG A 273 12.87 -33.44 -29.39
N ALA A 274 13.74 -32.44 -29.28
CA ALA A 274 13.60 -31.41 -28.25
C ALA A 274 13.78 -30.00 -28.82
N LEU A 275 12.88 -29.10 -28.45
CA LEU A 275 13.02 -27.67 -28.62
C LEU A 275 13.67 -27.11 -27.34
N ILE A 276 14.87 -26.56 -27.46
CA ILE A 276 15.65 -26.03 -26.34
C ILE A 276 15.72 -24.52 -26.47
N LEU A 277 15.05 -23.83 -25.55
CA LEU A 277 15.02 -22.37 -25.52
C LEU A 277 16.21 -21.83 -24.74
N PHE A 278 16.76 -20.70 -25.21
CA PHE A 278 17.83 -20.00 -24.50
C PHE A 278 17.31 -19.45 -23.15
N PRO A 279 18.18 -19.39 -22.11
CA PRO A 279 17.84 -18.81 -20.82
C PRO A 279 17.51 -17.31 -20.94
N ASN A 280 17.05 -16.73 -19.83
CA ASN A 280 16.81 -15.29 -19.74
C ASN A 280 18.14 -14.55 -19.52
N ILE A 281 18.08 -13.21 -19.42
CA ILE A 281 19.26 -12.33 -19.28
C ILE A 281 19.89 -12.35 -17.88
N ASP A 282 19.36 -13.14 -16.96
CA ASP A 282 19.83 -13.15 -15.58
C ASP A 282 21.30 -13.63 -15.50
N ALA A 283 21.96 -13.28 -14.40
CA ALA A 283 23.37 -13.59 -14.18
C ALA A 283 23.65 -15.10 -14.36
N GLY A 284 24.70 -15.43 -15.13
CA GLY A 284 25.06 -16.81 -15.48
C GLY A 284 24.49 -17.33 -16.80
N SER A 285 23.68 -16.54 -17.52
CA SER A 285 23.09 -16.91 -18.82
C SER A 285 24.14 -17.30 -19.88
N LYS A 286 25.27 -16.56 -19.97
CA LYS A 286 26.37 -16.87 -20.90
C LYS A 286 27.03 -18.21 -20.62
N GLU A 287 27.21 -18.57 -19.36
CA GLU A 287 27.80 -19.86 -18.98
C GLU A 287 26.85 -21.02 -19.33
N MET A 288 25.53 -20.84 -19.16
CA MET A 288 24.54 -21.81 -19.64
C MET A 288 24.59 -21.98 -21.16
N VAL A 289 24.67 -20.88 -21.93
CA VAL A 289 24.82 -20.95 -23.40
C VAL A 289 26.14 -21.63 -23.79
N ARG A 290 27.23 -21.40 -23.05
CA ARG A 290 28.51 -22.10 -23.25
C ARG A 290 28.36 -23.61 -23.02
N VAL A 291 27.59 -24.03 -22.02
CA VAL A 291 27.26 -25.45 -21.80
C VAL A 291 26.50 -26.03 -23.00
N MET A 292 25.49 -25.34 -23.54
CA MET A 292 24.75 -25.79 -24.74
C MET A 292 25.71 -26.05 -25.91
N ARG A 293 26.61 -25.09 -26.17
CA ARG A 293 27.60 -25.19 -27.25
C ARG A 293 28.59 -26.33 -27.04
N LYS A 294 29.11 -26.49 -25.82
CA LYS A 294 30.05 -27.59 -25.49
C LYS A 294 29.40 -28.98 -25.65
N LYS A 295 28.12 -29.11 -25.32
CA LYS A 295 27.35 -30.34 -25.50
C LYS A 295 26.88 -30.57 -26.95
N GLY A 296 27.23 -29.69 -27.89
CA GLY A 296 26.87 -29.81 -29.30
C GLY A 296 25.37 -29.65 -29.57
N VAL A 297 24.63 -28.97 -28.69
CA VAL A 297 23.16 -28.86 -28.77
C VAL A 297 22.71 -28.22 -30.09
N GLU A 298 23.42 -27.20 -30.57
CA GLU A 298 23.07 -26.47 -31.80
C GLU A 298 23.28 -27.33 -33.06
N GLN A 299 24.17 -28.32 -33.02
CA GLN A 299 24.46 -29.22 -34.15
C GLN A 299 23.77 -30.58 -34.02
N HIS A 300 23.14 -30.86 -32.89
CA HIS A 300 22.55 -32.17 -32.61
C HIS A 300 21.31 -32.42 -33.47
N GLN A 301 21.23 -33.60 -34.11
CA GLN A 301 20.12 -33.91 -35.03
C GLN A 301 18.76 -33.84 -34.34
N ASN A 302 18.66 -34.27 -33.09
CA ASN A 302 17.40 -34.29 -32.33
C ASN A 302 17.06 -32.97 -31.63
N PHE A 303 17.93 -31.97 -31.64
CA PHE A 303 17.68 -30.72 -30.93
C PHE A 303 17.45 -29.54 -31.87
N ARG A 304 16.67 -28.59 -31.37
CA ARG A 304 16.40 -27.30 -32.01
C ARG A 304 16.62 -26.22 -30.97
N ALA A 305 17.78 -25.58 -31.02
CA ALA A 305 18.13 -24.49 -30.13
C ALA A 305 17.54 -23.18 -30.68
N VAL A 306 16.70 -22.49 -29.89
CA VAL A 306 16.05 -21.25 -30.35
C VAL A 306 16.13 -20.16 -29.29
N LYS A 307 16.40 -18.92 -29.73
CA LYS A 307 16.39 -17.77 -28.83
C LYS A 307 14.99 -17.51 -28.32
N HIS A 308 13.99 -17.44 -29.21
CA HIS A 308 12.60 -17.14 -28.90
C HIS A 308 11.64 -17.76 -29.91
N VAL A 309 10.42 -18.06 -29.46
CA VAL A 309 9.27 -18.48 -30.25
C VAL A 309 8.14 -17.49 -29.97
N PRO A 310 7.45 -16.95 -31.00
CA PRO A 310 6.29 -16.08 -30.82
C PRO A 310 5.27 -16.71 -29.88
N PHE A 311 4.69 -15.93 -28.98
CA PHE A 311 3.93 -16.47 -27.84
C PHE A 311 2.78 -17.39 -28.27
N GLU A 312 1.99 -17.01 -29.28
CA GLU A 312 0.88 -17.86 -29.76
C GLU A 312 1.34 -19.22 -30.32
N GLN A 313 2.50 -19.25 -30.99
CA GLN A 313 3.10 -20.50 -31.48
C GLN A 313 3.68 -21.31 -30.32
N PHE A 314 4.31 -20.64 -29.35
CA PHE A 314 4.85 -21.28 -28.16
C PHE A 314 3.76 -21.97 -27.32
N ILE A 315 2.56 -21.37 -27.24
CA ILE A 315 1.39 -21.99 -26.62
C ILE A 315 1.09 -23.35 -27.28
N GLN A 316 1.02 -23.41 -28.62
CA GLN A 316 0.76 -24.67 -29.33
C GLN A 316 1.87 -25.70 -29.08
N LEU A 317 3.14 -25.26 -29.07
CA LEU A 317 4.27 -26.14 -28.80
C LEU A 317 4.21 -26.75 -27.39
N VAL A 318 3.82 -25.99 -26.37
CA VAL A 318 3.69 -26.52 -25.00
C VAL A 318 2.42 -27.36 -24.84
N ALA A 319 1.29 -26.94 -25.42
CA ALA A 319 0.02 -27.66 -25.34
C ALA A 319 0.10 -29.09 -25.92
N HIS A 320 0.89 -29.27 -26.98
CA HIS A 320 1.06 -30.56 -27.65
C HIS A 320 2.38 -31.27 -27.30
N ALA A 321 3.19 -30.75 -26.38
CA ALA A 321 4.46 -31.38 -25.98
C ALA A 321 4.26 -32.74 -25.28
N GLY A 322 5.20 -33.66 -25.45
CA GLY A 322 5.25 -34.89 -24.66
C GLY A 322 5.49 -34.61 -23.18
N CYS A 323 6.40 -33.69 -22.89
CA CYS A 323 6.53 -33.01 -21.61
C CYS A 323 7.30 -31.70 -21.76
N MET A 324 7.19 -30.83 -20.75
CA MET A 324 8.06 -29.67 -20.58
C MET A 324 9.07 -29.94 -19.46
N ILE A 325 10.33 -29.54 -19.64
CA ILE A 325 11.38 -29.70 -18.63
C ILE A 325 12.16 -28.39 -18.40
N GLY A 326 12.50 -28.12 -17.15
CA GLY A 326 13.37 -27.01 -16.78
C GLY A 326 12.88 -26.33 -15.51
N ASN A 327 12.86 -25.00 -15.46
CA ASN A 327 12.39 -24.25 -14.29
C ASN A 327 11.66 -22.95 -14.66
N SER A 328 11.08 -22.92 -15.85
CA SER A 328 10.27 -21.79 -16.34
C SER A 328 8.94 -21.68 -15.59
N SER A 329 8.49 -20.44 -15.36
CA SER A 329 7.16 -20.20 -14.80
C SER A 329 6.04 -20.74 -15.69
N CYS A 330 6.24 -20.83 -17.01
CA CYS A 330 5.31 -21.46 -17.94
C CYS A 330 4.97 -22.91 -17.52
N GLY A 331 5.96 -23.70 -17.10
CA GLY A 331 5.72 -25.10 -16.71
C GLY A 331 4.79 -25.21 -15.50
N VAL A 332 5.02 -24.39 -14.48
CA VAL A 332 4.26 -24.46 -13.23
C VAL A 332 2.95 -23.68 -13.26
N ARG A 333 2.76 -22.75 -14.21
CA ARG A 333 1.57 -21.88 -14.27
C ARG A 333 0.69 -22.05 -15.49
N GLU A 334 1.26 -22.31 -16.66
CA GLU A 334 0.56 -22.21 -17.95
C GLU A 334 0.34 -23.61 -18.55
N ALA A 335 1.33 -24.50 -18.47
CA ALA A 335 1.26 -25.86 -19.02
C ALA A 335 0.13 -26.71 -18.41
N GLY A 336 -0.27 -26.41 -17.17
CA GLY A 336 -1.42 -27.04 -16.51
C GLY A 336 -2.74 -26.83 -17.26
N ALA A 337 -2.91 -25.71 -17.98
CA ALA A 337 -4.11 -25.43 -18.77
C ALA A 337 -4.35 -26.44 -19.91
N PHE A 338 -3.30 -27.16 -20.33
CA PHE A 338 -3.35 -28.18 -21.37
C PHE A 338 -3.21 -29.61 -20.83
N GLY A 339 -2.99 -29.76 -19.52
CA GLY A 339 -2.65 -31.06 -18.94
C GLY A 339 -1.28 -31.58 -19.39
N THR A 340 -0.39 -30.70 -19.85
CA THR A 340 0.96 -31.07 -20.31
C THR A 340 1.81 -31.50 -19.10
N PRO A 341 2.46 -32.67 -19.15
CA PRO A 341 3.40 -33.11 -18.11
C PRO A 341 4.57 -32.16 -17.97
N VAL A 342 4.99 -31.87 -16.74
CA VAL A 342 6.10 -30.95 -16.44
C VAL A 342 7.10 -31.59 -15.48
N ILE A 343 8.38 -31.38 -15.76
CA ILE A 343 9.50 -31.69 -14.86
C ILE A 343 10.13 -30.36 -14.44
N ASN A 344 9.96 -29.98 -13.17
CA ASN A 344 10.51 -28.75 -12.60
C ASN A 344 11.81 -29.06 -11.83
N LEU A 345 12.93 -28.53 -12.30
CA LEU A 345 14.28 -28.80 -11.80
C LEU A 345 14.80 -27.69 -10.89
N GLY A 346 15.44 -28.08 -9.79
CA GLY A 346 16.14 -27.15 -8.90
C GLY A 346 15.22 -26.40 -7.94
N THR A 347 15.73 -25.30 -7.40
CA THR A 347 15.07 -24.50 -6.36
C THR A 347 14.06 -23.50 -6.90
N ARG A 348 14.28 -22.99 -8.12
CA ARG A 348 13.35 -22.04 -8.76
C ARG A 348 11.97 -22.68 -8.93
N GLN A 349 10.93 -21.89 -8.64
CA GLN A 349 9.52 -22.28 -8.54
C GLN A 349 9.13 -23.04 -7.26
N THR A 350 10.03 -23.18 -6.28
CA THR A 350 9.65 -23.74 -4.98
C THR A 350 8.67 -22.81 -4.28
N GLY A 351 7.51 -23.35 -3.87
CA GLY A 351 6.44 -22.59 -3.21
C GLY A 351 5.34 -22.10 -4.15
N ARG A 352 5.50 -22.19 -5.48
CA ARG A 352 4.39 -21.93 -6.42
C ARG A 352 3.30 -22.99 -6.28
N GLU A 353 2.06 -22.55 -6.46
CA GLU A 353 0.90 -23.43 -6.63
C GLU A 353 1.03 -24.22 -7.93
N THR A 354 0.91 -25.54 -7.88
CA THR A 354 1.00 -26.41 -9.06
C THR A 354 -0.12 -27.45 -9.07
N GLY A 355 -0.52 -27.85 -10.28
CA GLY A 355 -1.41 -29.00 -10.46
C GLY A 355 -0.66 -30.33 -10.40
N GLU A 356 -1.41 -31.43 -10.48
CA GLU A 356 -0.84 -32.79 -10.49
C GLU A 356 0.05 -33.12 -11.70
N ASN A 357 0.05 -32.25 -12.72
CA ASN A 357 0.88 -32.39 -13.92
C ASN A 357 2.38 -32.09 -13.68
N VAL A 358 2.74 -31.49 -12.54
CA VAL A 358 4.12 -31.06 -12.25
C VAL A 358 4.84 -32.06 -11.35
N LEU A 359 5.97 -32.60 -11.83
CA LEU A 359 6.92 -33.39 -11.04
C LEU A 359 8.11 -32.52 -10.67
N HIS A 360 8.34 -32.31 -9.38
CA HIS A 360 9.49 -31.56 -8.88
C HIS A 360 10.69 -32.46 -8.64
N VAL A 361 11.83 -32.12 -9.24
CA VAL A 361 13.14 -32.73 -8.97
C VAL A 361 14.05 -31.63 -8.42
N ARG A 362 13.89 -31.34 -7.12
CA ARG A 362 14.60 -30.24 -6.45
C ARG A 362 16.11 -30.48 -6.41
N ASP A 363 16.50 -31.70 -6.08
CA ASP A 363 17.90 -32.13 -6.04
C ASP A 363 18.24 -32.92 -7.30
N ALA A 364 18.34 -32.19 -8.41
CA ALA A 364 18.71 -32.71 -9.73
C ALA A 364 20.24 -32.89 -9.86
N ASP A 365 20.84 -33.62 -8.92
CA ASP A 365 22.29 -33.77 -8.74
C ASP A 365 22.95 -34.84 -9.63
N THR A 366 22.14 -35.68 -10.28
CA THR A 366 22.57 -36.81 -11.11
C THR A 366 21.73 -36.92 -12.39
N GLN A 367 22.37 -37.37 -13.48
CA GLN A 367 21.71 -37.57 -14.77
C GLN A 367 20.57 -38.61 -14.65
N ASN A 368 20.78 -39.69 -13.88
CA ASN A 368 19.79 -40.76 -13.72
C ASN A 368 18.48 -40.27 -13.08
N LYS A 369 18.52 -39.36 -12.10
CA LYS A 369 17.30 -38.78 -11.52
C LYS A 369 16.49 -38.02 -12.57
N ILE A 370 17.16 -37.22 -13.40
CA ILE A 370 16.51 -36.43 -14.47
C ILE A 370 15.97 -37.36 -15.57
N TYR A 371 16.76 -38.34 -15.98
CA TYR A 371 16.36 -39.35 -16.96
C TYR A 371 15.13 -40.13 -16.48
N HIS A 372 15.12 -40.57 -15.23
CA HIS A 372 13.97 -41.26 -14.67
C HIS A 372 12.72 -40.37 -14.59
N ALA A 373 12.88 -39.08 -14.29
CA ALA A 373 11.78 -38.12 -14.35
C ALA A 373 11.22 -37.97 -15.78
N LEU A 374 12.08 -38.01 -16.81
CA LEU A 374 11.66 -38.04 -18.21
C LEU A 374 10.86 -39.31 -18.52
N GLU A 375 11.32 -40.50 -18.10
CA GLU A 375 10.57 -41.74 -18.27
C GLU A 375 9.19 -41.69 -17.60
N LEU A 376 9.11 -41.09 -16.40
CA LEU A 376 7.88 -40.98 -15.65
C LEU A 376 6.89 -39.98 -16.26
N GLN A 377 7.33 -38.92 -16.95
CA GLN A 377 6.44 -37.85 -17.40
C GLN A 377 6.18 -37.85 -18.90
N PHE A 378 7.15 -38.26 -19.73
CA PHE A 378 7.05 -38.12 -21.17
C PHE A 378 5.87 -38.90 -21.76
N GLY A 379 5.00 -38.20 -22.49
CA GLY A 379 3.85 -38.80 -23.16
C GLY A 379 2.62 -39.02 -22.27
N LYS A 380 2.69 -38.69 -20.97
CA LYS A 380 1.50 -38.65 -20.11
C LYS A 380 0.56 -37.52 -20.49
N ARG A 381 -0.67 -37.59 -19.99
CA ARG A 381 -1.65 -36.49 -20.03
C ARG A 381 -2.37 -36.39 -18.71
N TYR A 382 -2.52 -35.17 -18.24
CA TYR A 382 -3.19 -34.83 -16.99
C TYR A 382 -4.49 -34.05 -17.27
N PRO A 383 -5.40 -33.93 -16.29
CA PRO A 383 -6.52 -33.01 -16.38
C PRO A 383 -6.07 -31.56 -16.58
N CYS A 384 -6.82 -30.81 -17.37
CA CYS A 384 -6.58 -29.38 -17.58
C CYS A 384 -6.93 -28.60 -16.30
N SER A 385 -5.98 -27.82 -15.79
CA SER A 385 -6.16 -26.99 -14.60
C SER A 385 -6.37 -25.52 -14.95
N LYS A 386 -7.05 -24.77 -14.07
CA LYS A 386 -7.34 -23.33 -14.23
C LYS A 386 -6.90 -22.52 -13.01
N ILE A 387 -5.84 -22.97 -12.32
CA ILE A 387 -5.37 -22.38 -11.06
C ILE A 387 -5.09 -20.89 -11.20
N TYR A 388 -4.43 -20.52 -12.30
CA TYR A 388 -3.93 -19.16 -12.52
C TYR A 388 -4.86 -18.26 -13.31
N GLY A 389 -6.00 -18.73 -13.81
CA GLY A 389 -6.90 -17.88 -14.57
C GLY A 389 -8.10 -18.59 -15.19
N ASP A 390 -9.14 -17.81 -15.43
CA ASP A 390 -10.39 -18.23 -16.08
C ASP A 390 -10.57 -17.64 -17.49
N GLY A 391 -9.58 -16.90 -17.98
CA GLY A 391 -9.55 -16.32 -19.33
C GLY A 391 -10.27 -14.98 -19.48
N ASN A 392 -10.63 -14.33 -18.37
CA ASN A 392 -11.29 -13.01 -18.37
C ASN A 392 -10.53 -11.99 -17.51
N ALA A 393 -9.19 -12.07 -17.48
CA ALA A 393 -8.38 -11.15 -16.68
C ALA A 393 -8.40 -9.73 -17.27
N VAL A 394 -8.29 -9.59 -18.60
CA VAL A 394 -8.20 -8.28 -19.26
C VAL A 394 -9.45 -7.43 -19.01
N PRO A 395 -10.70 -7.91 -19.23
CA PRO A 395 -11.90 -7.12 -18.93
C PRO A 395 -11.99 -6.64 -17.48
N ARG A 396 -11.52 -7.46 -16.51
CA ARG A 396 -11.48 -7.09 -15.09
C ARG A 396 -10.47 -5.98 -14.84
N ILE A 397 -9.28 -6.09 -15.43
CA ILE A 397 -8.21 -5.09 -15.30
C ILE A 397 -8.64 -3.76 -15.90
N LEU A 398 -9.24 -3.74 -17.10
CA LEU A 398 -9.73 -2.51 -17.73
C LEU A 398 -10.80 -1.83 -16.88
N LYS A 399 -11.77 -2.59 -16.38
CA LYS A 399 -12.80 -2.05 -15.48
C LYS A 399 -12.21 -1.50 -14.19
N PHE A 400 -11.17 -2.13 -13.66
CA PHE A 400 -10.48 -1.66 -12.46
C PHE A 400 -9.71 -0.36 -12.71
N LEU A 401 -9.05 -0.23 -13.87
CA LEU A 401 -8.42 1.02 -14.29
C LEU A 401 -9.44 2.15 -14.49
N GLN A 402 -10.60 1.87 -15.10
CA GLN A 402 -11.67 2.87 -15.29
C GLN A 402 -12.26 3.39 -13.98
N ASN A 403 -12.28 2.56 -12.93
CA ASN A 403 -12.82 2.92 -11.62
C ASN A 403 -11.74 3.48 -10.68
N MET A 404 -10.54 3.75 -11.19
CA MET A 404 -9.44 4.27 -10.39
C MET A 404 -9.71 5.72 -10.01
N ASP A 405 -9.66 6.03 -8.71
CA ASP A 405 -9.74 7.39 -8.23
C ASP A 405 -8.40 8.11 -8.44
N LEU A 406 -8.43 9.16 -9.27
CA LEU A 406 -7.27 9.97 -9.59
C LEU A 406 -7.06 11.13 -8.60
N ASP A 407 -8.08 11.44 -7.79
CA ASP A 407 -8.04 12.48 -6.76
C ASP A 407 -7.60 11.94 -5.39
N GLU A 408 -7.58 10.61 -5.22
CA GLU A 408 -7.09 9.97 -4.00
C GLU A 408 -5.62 10.35 -3.70
N PRO A 409 -5.25 10.65 -2.44
CA PRO A 409 -3.86 10.89 -2.07
C PRO A 409 -2.97 9.72 -2.50
N LEU A 410 -1.90 10.05 -3.19
CA LEU A 410 -0.99 9.05 -3.75
C LEU A 410 -0.14 8.35 -2.68
N GLN A 411 0.02 8.99 -1.51
CA GLN A 411 0.80 8.42 -0.42
C GLN A 411 0.20 7.09 0.05
N LYS A 412 0.97 6.02 -0.13
CA LYS A 412 0.54 4.67 0.21
C LYS A 412 0.56 4.43 1.72
N SER A 413 -0.51 3.85 2.25
CA SER A 413 -0.62 3.43 3.64
C SER A 413 -0.71 1.90 3.74
N PHE A 414 0.15 1.29 4.56
CA PHE A 414 0.10 -0.15 4.82
C PHE A 414 -0.92 -0.48 5.91
N ARG A 415 -1.80 -1.45 5.62
CA ARG A 415 -2.87 -1.91 6.52
C ARG A 415 -2.35 -2.99 7.44
N PHE A 416 -1.52 -2.60 8.41
CA PHE A 416 -1.09 -3.55 9.44
C PHE A 416 -2.31 -3.96 10.29
N PRO A 417 -2.45 -5.25 10.67
CA PRO A 417 -3.41 -5.63 11.71
C PRO A 417 -3.15 -4.77 12.95
N PRO A 418 -4.16 -4.51 13.79
CA PRO A 418 -3.98 -3.72 15.01
C PRO A 418 -2.94 -4.39 15.91
N VAL A 419 -1.69 -4.00 15.75
CA VAL A 419 -0.65 -4.18 16.74
C VAL A 419 -1.06 -3.25 17.87
N LYS A 420 -0.96 -3.70 19.12
CA LYS A 420 -1.08 -2.83 20.28
C LYS A 420 -0.29 -1.57 19.95
N GLU A 421 -0.95 -0.42 19.83
CA GLU A 421 -0.28 0.78 19.34
C GLU A 421 1.03 0.90 20.09
N CYS A 422 2.15 0.85 19.35
CA CYS A 422 3.31 1.53 19.86
C CYS A 422 2.84 2.98 19.94
N ILE A 423 2.50 3.42 21.15
CA ILE A 423 2.49 4.83 21.47
C ILE A 423 3.85 5.30 20.95
N SER A 424 3.87 6.01 19.82
CA SER A 424 5.11 6.57 19.31
C SER A 424 5.58 7.54 20.37
N GLN A 425 6.56 7.09 21.17
CA GLN A 425 7.19 7.88 22.21
C GLN A 425 8.50 8.39 21.61
N ASP A 426 8.42 9.58 21.05
CA ASP A 426 9.59 10.39 20.71
C ASP A 426 10.37 10.66 22.00
N ILE A 427 11.71 10.62 21.98
CA ILE A 427 12.53 10.77 23.20
C ILE A 427 12.39 12.19 23.79
N ASP A 428 12.10 13.17 22.94
CA ASP A 428 11.73 14.52 23.33
C ASP A 428 10.36 14.55 24.04
N HIS A 429 9.45 13.63 23.70
CA HIS A 429 8.15 13.45 24.36
C HIS A 429 8.22 12.73 25.72
N ILE A 430 9.27 11.94 25.97
CA ILE A 430 9.46 11.20 27.24
C ILE A 430 10.01 12.12 28.33
N LEU A 431 10.83 13.10 27.97
CA LEU A 431 11.45 14.00 28.95
C LEU A 431 10.52 15.17 29.32
N GLU A 432 9.69 15.65 28.40
CA GLU A 432 8.83 16.82 28.62
C GLU A 432 7.57 16.53 29.45
N THR A 433 7.33 17.31 30.49
CA THR A 433 6.08 17.29 31.26
C THR A 433 4.99 18.01 30.47
N GLN A 434 4.05 17.26 29.88
CA GLN A 434 2.85 17.84 29.25
C GLN A 434 2.12 18.76 30.25
N SER A 435 1.83 19.98 29.81
CA SER A 435 1.33 21.08 30.63
C SER A 435 0.34 21.96 29.85
N ALA A 436 -0.37 22.82 30.57
CA ALA A 436 -1.22 23.87 30.02
C ALA A 436 -0.95 25.20 30.74
N LEU A 437 -1.29 26.32 30.11
CA LEU A 437 -1.37 27.59 30.81
C LEU A 437 -2.76 27.77 31.41
N ALA A 438 -2.83 28.15 32.68
CA ALA A 438 -4.05 28.56 33.34
C ALA A 438 -3.99 30.05 33.62
N VAL A 439 -4.94 30.80 33.09
CA VAL A 439 -5.15 32.22 33.37
C VAL A 439 -6.32 32.33 34.33
N ASP A 440 -6.09 32.93 35.50
CA ASP A 440 -7.13 33.26 36.47
C ASP A 440 -7.28 34.78 36.52
N LEU A 441 -8.42 35.24 36.00
CA LEU A 441 -8.78 36.63 35.94
C LEU A 441 -9.73 37.01 37.08
N GLY A 442 -9.14 37.23 38.25
CA GLY A 442 -9.86 37.69 39.44
C GLY A 442 -10.00 39.22 39.50
N GLY A 443 -10.94 39.71 40.31
CA GLY A 443 -11.21 41.15 40.45
C GLY A 443 -10.04 42.01 40.98
N THR A 444 -9.09 41.41 41.72
CA THR A 444 -7.94 42.14 42.29
C THR A 444 -6.61 41.76 41.65
N ASN A 445 -6.45 40.48 41.27
CA ASN A 445 -5.20 39.95 40.78
C ASN A 445 -5.43 39.15 39.51
N LEU A 446 -4.48 39.28 38.59
CA LEU A 446 -4.36 38.47 37.39
C LEU A 446 -3.25 37.44 37.60
N ARG A 447 -3.56 36.17 37.36
CA ARG A 447 -2.60 35.07 37.54
C ARG A 447 -2.47 34.26 36.28
N VAL A 448 -1.24 33.86 35.97
CA VAL A 448 -0.94 32.88 34.92
C VAL A 448 -0.10 31.77 35.56
N ALA A 449 -0.43 30.52 35.29
CA ALA A 449 0.30 29.38 35.83
C ALA A 449 0.58 28.33 34.75
N ILE A 450 1.75 27.71 34.82
CA ILE A 450 2.06 26.49 34.08
C ILE A 450 1.58 25.33 34.94
N ILE A 451 0.63 24.56 34.45
CA ILE A 451 0.02 23.44 35.18
C ILE A 451 0.28 22.15 34.41
N SER A 452 0.83 21.13 35.07
CA SER A 452 1.01 19.82 34.45
C SER A 452 -0.30 19.07 34.29
N MET A 453 -0.34 18.06 33.43
CA MET A 453 -1.53 17.19 33.26
C MET A 453 -1.96 16.46 34.55
N LYS A 454 -1.10 16.41 35.59
CA LYS A 454 -1.44 15.87 36.92
C LYS A 454 -2.03 16.92 37.87
N GLY A 455 -2.30 18.14 37.41
CA GLY A 455 -2.83 19.24 38.21
C GLY A 455 -1.77 19.94 39.07
N LYS A 456 -0.48 19.64 38.90
CA LYS A 456 0.60 20.29 39.66
C LYS A 456 0.94 21.65 39.04
N ILE A 457 0.87 22.71 39.83
CA ILE A 457 1.38 24.03 39.45
C ILE A 457 2.92 23.96 39.41
N VAL A 458 3.49 24.09 38.22
CA VAL A 458 4.95 24.10 37.98
C VAL A 458 5.50 25.49 38.31
N LYS A 459 4.82 26.54 37.84
CA LYS A 459 5.17 27.94 38.08
C LYS A 459 3.91 28.78 38.04
N LYS A 460 3.88 29.85 38.85
CA LYS A 460 2.77 30.81 38.91
C LYS A 460 3.31 32.23 38.94
N TYR A 461 2.72 33.08 38.10
CA TYR A 461 2.92 34.52 38.06
C TYR A 461 1.67 35.20 38.61
N THR A 462 1.83 36.31 39.30
CA THR A 462 0.72 37.09 39.84
C THR A 462 1.04 38.56 39.70
N GLN A 463 0.10 39.31 39.15
CA GLN A 463 0.18 40.75 38.97
C GLN A 463 -1.14 41.38 39.41
N ALA A 464 -1.11 42.66 39.78
CA ALA A 464 -2.34 43.40 40.06
C ALA A 464 -3.20 43.47 38.78
N ASN A 465 -4.51 43.29 38.92
CA ASN A 465 -5.43 43.40 37.77
C ASN A 465 -5.55 44.88 37.35
N PRO A 466 -5.21 45.26 36.10
CA PRO A 466 -5.34 46.62 35.61
C PRO A 466 -6.78 47.11 35.63
N LYS A 467 -6.95 48.44 35.62
CA LYS A 467 -8.28 49.06 35.69
C LYS A 467 -8.94 49.18 34.31
N THR A 468 -8.15 49.43 33.27
CA THR A 468 -8.65 49.57 31.90
C THR A 468 -8.64 48.25 31.13
N TYR A 469 -9.47 48.17 30.10
CA TYR A 469 -9.52 47.02 29.19
C TYR A 469 -8.18 46.77 28.48
N GLU A 470 -7.57 47.80 27.86
CA GLU A 470 -6.38 47.63 27.04
C GLU A 470 -5.19 47.11 27.85
N GLU A 471 -4.95 47.71 29.02
CA GLU A 471 -3.86 47.31 29.91
C GLU A 471 -4.02 45.85 30.38
N ARG A 472 -5.27 45.41 30.57
CA ARG A 472 -5.59 44.04 31.02
C ARG A 472 -5.29 43.02 29.93
N ILE A 473 -5.72 43.27 28.69
CA ILE A 473 -5.42 42.36 27.56
C ILE A 473 -3.92 42.30 27.30
N GLU A 474 -3.24 43.45 27.29
CA GLU A 474 -1.78 43.51 27.11
C GLU A 474 -1.06 42.70 28.22
N LEU A 475 -1.50 42.85 29.47
CA LEU A 475 -0.95 42.10 30.59
C LEU A 475 -1.16 40.58 30.45
N ILE A 476 -2.35 40.13 30.03
CA ILE A 476 -2.64 38.71 29.82
C ILE A 476 -1.72 38.14 28.75
N LEU A 477 -1.63 38.81 27.59
CA LEU A 477 -0.79 38.37 26.47
C LEU A 477 0.67 38.29 26.88
N ARG A 478 1.19 39.34 27.54
CA ARG A 478 2.57 39.35 28.05
C ARG A 478 2.82 38.20 29.01
N MET A 479 1.97 38.02 30.02
CA MET A 479 2.14 36.96 31.02
C MET A 479 2.03 35.55 30.43
N CYS A 480 1.20 35.34 29.40
CA CYS A 480 1.09 34.05 28.71
C CYS A 480 2.32 33.76 27.83
N VAL A 481 2.84 34.78 27.12
CA VAL A 481 4.08 34.64 26.34
C VAL A 481 5.26 34.33 27.26
N ASP A 482 5.41 35.08 28.35
CA ASP A 482 6.47 34.86 29.35
C ASP A 482 6.38 33.45 29.95
N ALA A 483 5.16 33.01 30.32
CA ALA A 483 4.94 31.66 30.86
C ALA A 483 5.24 30.56 29.82
N THR A 484 4.93 30.77 28.54
CA THR A 484 5.25 29.82 27.46
C THR A 484 6.75 29.69 27.26
N LEU A 485 7.47 30.83 27.27
CA LEU A 485 8.93 30.86 27.16
C LEU A 485 9.61 30.20 28.37
N GLU A 486 9.10 30.43 29.59
CA GLU A 486 9.60 29.76 30.79
C GLU A 486 9.25 28.27 30.84
N ALA A 487 8.14 27.83 30.24
CA ALA A 487 7.77 26.40 30.19
C ALA A 487 8.85 25.54 29.53
N VAL A 488 9.51 26.06 28.48
CA VAL A 488 10.65 25.40 27.82
C VAL A 488 11.79 25.14 28.82
N ARG A 489 12.06 26.08 29.74
CA ARG A 489 13.11 25.92 30.77
C ARG A 489 12.77 24.87 31.82
N PHE A 490 11.49 24.65 32.07
CA PHE A 490 11.01 23.62 33.01
C PHE A 490 10.75 22.27 32.32
N ASN A 491 11.20 22.11 31.08
CA ASN A 491 10.93 20.94 30.27
C ASN A 491 9.43 20.64 30.18
N CYS A 492 8.61 21.68 30.02
CA CYS A 492 7.16 21.60 29.96
C CYS A 492 6.66 21.99 28.58
N ARG A 493 5.88 21.10 27.94
CA ARG A 493 5.19 21.39 26.69
C ARG A 493 3.80 21.93 26.97
N VAL A 494 3.54 23.18 26.60
CA VAL A 494 2.22 23.80 26.73
C VAL A 494 1.33 23.35 25.58
N LEU A 495 0.20 22.71 25.91
CA LEU A 495 -0.77 22.18 24.93
C LEU A 495 -1.91 23.16 24.61
N GLY A 496 -2.14 24.14 25.48
CA GLY A 496 -3.24 25.10 25.35
C GLY A 496 -3.37 26.03 26.55
N VAL A 497 -4.33 26.95 26.47
CA VAL A 497 -4.60 27.95 27.52
C VAL A 497 -6.04 27.81 28.02
N GLY A 498 -6.23 27.64 29.32
CA GLY A 498 -7.53 27.74 29.98
C GLY A 498 -7.66 29.06 30.74
N ILE A 499 -8.76 29.78 30.54
CA ILE A 499 -9.01 31.09 31.14
C ILE A 499 -10.25 30.99 32.02
N SER A 500 -10.03 31.20 33.31
CA SER A 500 -11.07 31.35 34.33
C SER A 500 -11.34 32.84 34.53
N THR A 501 -12.59 33.26 34.42
CA THR A 501 -12.98 34.67 34.63
C THR A 501 -14.32 34.79 35.34
N GLY A 502 -14.47 35.83 36.15
CA GLY A 502 -15.75 36.15 36.78
C GLY A 502 -16.72 36.79 35.80
N GLY A 503 -17.97 36.33 35.85
CA GLY A 503 -19.07 36.83 35.03
C GLY A 503 -19.63 35.79 34.06
N ARG A 504 -20.56 36.24 33.22
CA ARG A 504 -21.28 35.41 32.26
C ARG A 504 -20.42 35.22 31.00
N VAL A 505 -20.00 33.99 30.75
CA VAL A 505 -19.11 33.63 29.62
C VAL A 505 -19.87 32.83 28.58
N ASN A 506 -19.69 33.15 27.30
CA ASN A 506 -20.05 32.26 26.21
C ASN A 506 -18.80 31.40 25.86
N PRO A 507 -18.72 30.15 26.31
CA PRO A 507 -17.55 29.30 26.07
C PRO A 507 -17.43 28.85 24.62
N GLN A 508 -18.51 28.90 23.82
CA GLN A 508 -18.48 28.51 22.42
C GLN A 508 -17.72 29.54 21.58
N GLU A 509 -17.89 30.83 21.89
CA GLU A 509 -17.21 31.94 21.21
C GLU A 509 -15.94 32.40 21.95
N GLY A 510 -15.79 32.07 23.24
CA GLY A 510 -14.69 32.55 24.06
C GLY A 510 -14.85 34.02 24.50
N VAL A 511 -16.09 34.48 24.58
CA VAL A 511 -16.47 35.88 24.85
C VAL A 511 -17.06 36.02 26.24
N VAL A 512 -16.60 37.01 27.00
CA VAL A 512 -17.21 37.43 28.26
C VAL A 512 -18.36 38.38 27.96
N LEU A 513 -19.60 37.93 28.14
CA LEU A 513 -20.80 38.72 27.82
C LEU A 513 -20.99 39.87 28.81
N HIS A 514 -20.90 39.57 30.11
CA HIS A 514 -20.99 40.54 31.19
C HIS A 514 -20.11 40.13 32.36
N SER A 515 -19.39 41.07 32.96
CA SER A 515 -18.61 40.82 34.17
C SER A 515 -19.19 41.52 35.40
N THR A 516 -18.66 41.16 36.56
CA THR A 516 -18.97 41.80 37.84
C THR A 516 -18.43 43.23 37.87
N LYS A 517 -18.98 44.10 38.75
CA LYS A 517 -18.49 45.48 38.95
C LYS A 517 -17.01 45.56 39.38
N LEU A 518 -16.40 44.44 39.76
CA LEU A 518 -15.00 44.35 40.15
C LEU A 518 -14.04 44.35 38.95
N ILE A 519 -14.52 44.03 37.73
CA ILE A 519 -13.71 44.05 36.50
C ILE A 519 -14.31 45.09 35.56
N GLN A 520 -13.80 46.33 35.65
CA GLN A 520 -14.28 47.46 34.86
C GLN A 520 -14.00 47.23 33.36
N GLU A 521 -14.90 47.72 32.50
CA GLU A 521 -14.79 47.65 31.03
C GLU A 521 -14.72 46.21 30.48
N TRP A 522 -15.39 45.27 31.15
CA TRP A 522 -15.31 43.84 30.85
C TRP A 522 -16.68 43.26 30.46
N SER A 523 -17.27 43.79 29.39
CA SER A 523 -18.54 43.32 28.84
C SER A 523 -18.44 43.21 27.32
N SER A 524 -18.89 42.09 26.76
CA SER A 524 -18.71 41.72 25.35
C SER A 524 -17.25 41.70 24.90
N VAL A 525 -16.38 41.09 25.71
CA VAL A 525 -14.93 41.01 25.46
C VAL A 525 -14.55 39.63 24.92
N ASP A 526 -13.92 39.58 23.75
CA ASP A 526 -13.29 38.38 23.21
C ASP A 526 -11.91 38.17 23.83
N LEU A 527 -11.75 37.05 24.55
CA LEU A 527 -10.46 36.66 25.13
C LEU A 527 -9.77 35.54 24.34
N ARG A 528 -10.51 34.75 23.57
CA ARG A 528 -9.94 33.61 22.85
C ARG A 528 -9.07 34.08 21.71
N THR A 529 -9.60 34.91 20.81
CA THR A 529 -8.94 35.22 19.53
C THR A 529 -7.58 35.90 19.74
N PRO A 530 -7.47 36.98 20.55
CA PRO A 530 -6.19 37.67 20.71
C PRO A 530 -5.09 36.77 21.29
N ILE A 531 -5.45 35.88 22.22
CA ILE A 531 -4.51 34.98 22.90
C ILE A 531 -4.15 33.79 21.99
N SER A 532 -5.12 33.24 21.28
CA SER A 532 -4.93 32.17 20.30
C SER A 532 -4.03 32.64 19.15
N ASP A 533 -4.29 33.82 18.59
CA ASP A 533 -3.49 34.40 17.51
C ASP A 533 -2.04 34.67 17.95
N LYS A 534 -1.86 35.11 19.19
CA LYS A 534 -0.53 35.44 19.72
C LYS A 534 0.32 34.22 20.05
N LEU A 535 -0.30 33.15 20.55
CA LEU A 535 0.40 31.96 21.05
C LEU A 535 0.37 30.79 20.07
N HIS A 536 -0.51 30.84 19.06
CA HIS A 536 -0.81 29.72 18.16
C HIS A 536 -1.23 28.44 18.92
N LEU A 537 -1.97 28.64 20.01
CA LEU A 537 -2.45 27.57 20.89
C LEU A 537 -3.97 27.65 21.05
N PRO A 538 -4.66 26.51 21.23
CA PRO A 538 -6.08 26.52 21.54
C PRO A 538 -6.35 27.20 22.89
N VAL A 539 -7.39 28.04 22.95
CA VAL A 539 -7.78 28.82 24.12
C VAL A 539 -9.24 28.54 24.50
N TRP A 540 -9.46 28.14 25.74
CA TRP A 540 -10.78 27.97 26.34
C TRP A 540 -11.03 29.04 27.39
N VAL A 541 -12.23 29.61 27.39
CA VAL A 541 -12.64 30.66 28.33
C VAL A 541 -13.90 30.18 29.02
N GLU A 542 -13.91 30.25 30.34
CA GLU A 542 -14.99 29.74 31.16
C GLU A 542 -15.18 30.57 32.44
N ASN A 543 -16.38 30.52 32.99
CA ASN A 543 -16.72 31.10 34.28
C ASN A 543 -15.94 30.43 35.42
N ASP A 544 -15.55 31.20 36.44
CA ASP A 544 -14.77 30.71 37.59
C ASP A 544 -15.49 29.63 38.43
N GLY A 545 -16.80 29.76 38.61
CA GLY A 545 -17.72 28.74 39.15
C GLY A 545 -17.62 27.39 38.44
N ASN A 546 -17.76 27.47 37.12
CA ASN A 546 -17.66 26.34 36.21
C ASN A 546 -16.24 25.72 36.19
N CYS A 547 -15.21 26.55 36.17
CA CYS A 547 -13.82 26.10 36.27
C CYS A 547 -13.56 25.32 37.56
N ALA A 548 -14.14 25.71 38.69
CA ALA A 548 -14.00 24.95 39.92
C ALA A 548 -14.70 23.60 39.85
N ALA A 549 -15.89 23.51 39.25
CA ALA A 549 -16.56 22.23 39.05
C ALA A 549 -15.74 21.30 38.14
N LEU A 550 -15.17 21.84 37.05
CA LEU A 550 -14.24 21.10 36.19
C LEU A 550 -12.97 20.65 36.94
N ALA A 551 -12.44 21.49 37.83
CA ALA A 551 -11.29 21.15 38.66
C ALA A 551 -11.62 20.04 39.69
N GLU A 552 -12.78 20.11 40.35
CA GLU A 552 -13.24 19.06 41.27
C GLU A 552 -13.48 17.72 40.55
N ARG A 553 -14.05 17.76 39.35
CA ARG A 553 -14.21 16.56 38.50
C ARG A 553 -12.86 15.93 38.17
N LYS A 554 -11.88 16.76 37.79
CA LYS A 554 -10.61 16.29 37.25
C LYS A 554 -9.61 15.89 38.34
N PHE A 555 -9.55 16.65 39.44
CA PHE A 555 -8.50 16.54 40.45
C PHE A 555 -9.02 16.45 41.89
N GLY A 556 -10.30 16.70 42.14
CA GLY A 556 -10.89 16.78 43.47
C GLY A 556 -11.88 15.65 43.78
N HIS A 557 -12.88 15.95 44.60
CA HIS A 557 -13.84 14.94 45.11
C HIS A 557 -14.91 14.55 44.09
N GLY A 558 -14.99 15.26 42.95
CA GLY A 558 -15.88 14.92 41.84
C GLY A 558 -15.36 13.81 40.92
N GLN A 559 -14.17 13.25 41.19
CA GLN A 559 -13.62 12.16 40.39
C GLN A 559 -14.52 10.91 40.44
N GLY A 560 -14.95 10.45 39.26
CA GLY A 560 -15.82 9.28 39.13
C GLY A 560 -17.29 9.52 39.48
N VAL A 561 -17.66 10.78 39.77
CA VAL A 561 -19.05 11.19 40.01
C VAL A 561 -19.56 11.91 38.78
N GLU A 562 -20.64 11.41 38.18
CA GLU A 562 -21.20 11.98 36.94
C GLU A 562 -22.05 13.23 37.20
N ASP A 563 -22.74 13.29 38.34
CA ASP A 563 -23.67 14.37 38.69
C ASP A 563 -23.29 14.99 40.04
N PHE A 564 -22.95 16.29 40.05
CA PHE A 564 -22.70 17.02 41.29
C PHE A 564 -22.82 18.53 41.10
N VAL A 565 -22.97 19.26 42.22
CA VAL A 565 -22.96 20.72 42.26
C VAL A 565 -21.76 21.19 43.07
N THR A 566 -21.00 22.10 42.50
CA THR A 566 -19.93 22.82 43.22
C THR A 566 -20.47 24.16 43.68
N VAL A 567 -20.25 24.49 44.95
CA VAL A 567 -20.57 25.80 45.52
C VAL A 567 -19.26 26.43 45.97
N ILE A 568 -18.96 27.62 45.44
CA ILE A 568 -17.77 28.38 45.81
C ILE A 568 -18.18 29.53 46.72
N THR A 569 -17.48 29.68 47.84
CA THR A 569 -17.66 30.80 48.77
C THR A 569 -16.37 31.62 48.85
N GLY A 570 -16.44 32.93 48.57
CA GLY A 570 -15.31 33.85 48.62
C GLY A 570 -15.76 35.30 48.67
N THR A 571 -15.28 36.15 47.76
CA THR A 571 -15.79 37.53 47.59
C THR A 571 -17.28 37.56 47.20
N GLY A 572 -17.79 36.47 46.63
CA GLY A 572 -19.20 36.21 46.36
C GLY A 572 -19.51 34.70 46.47
N ILE A 573 -20.74 34.32 46.10
CA ILE A 573 -21.16 32.92 45.98
C ILE A 573 -21.24 32.56 44.50
N GLY A 574 -20.44 31.58 44.08
CA GLY A 574 -20.45 31.05 42.72
C GLY A 574 -20.84 29.58 42.71
N GLY A 575 -21.07 29.01 41.53
CA GLY A 575 -21.33 27.58 41.42
C GLY A 575 -21.08 27.03 40.03
N GLY A 576 -21.05 25.71 39.95
CA GLY A 576 -21.00 24.95 38.71
C GLY A 576 -21.82 23.67 38.88
N ILE A 577 -22.49 23.24 37.81
CA ILE A 577 -23.31 22.02 37.82
C ILE A 577 -22.71 21.05 36.80
N MET A 578 -22.36 19.86 37.27
CA MET A 578 -22.00 18.71 36.43
C MET A 578 -23.21 17.79 36.34
N GLN A 579 -23.59 17.40 35.13
CA GLN A 579 -24.65 16.43 34.89
C GLN A 579 -24.24 15.48 33.75
N HIS A 580 -24.40 14.17 33.96
CA HIS A 580 -23.94 13.12 33.04
C HIS A 580 -22.48 13.26 32.62
N GLY A 581 -21.64 13.76 33.54
CA GLY A 581 -20.25 14.05 33.23
C GLY A 581 -20.08 15.18 32.21
N GLU A 582 -20.99 16.14 32.11
CA GLU A 582 -20.82 17.35 31.31
C GLU A 582 -21.16 18.59 32.14
N LEU A 583 -20.48 19.69 31.85
CA LEU A 583 -20.74 20.96 32.51
C LEU A 583 -22.03 21.56 31.95
N ILE A 584 -22.92 22.02 32.82
CA ILE A 584 -24.18 22.65 32.42
C ILE A 584 -24.01 24.16 32.40
N HIS A 585 -24.06 24.76 31.21
CA HIS A 585 -24.03 26.22 31.03
C HIS A 585 -25.42 26.87 31.01
N GLY A 586 -26.46 26.10 30.67
CA GLY A 586 -27.81 26.63 30.45
C GLY A 586 -27.96 27.42 29.14
N SER A 587 -29.19 27.67 28.70
CA SER A 587 -29.49 28.30 27.40
C SER A 587 -28.95 29.73 27.26
N SER A 588 -28.71 30.39 28.39
CA SER A 588 -28.16 31.73 28.46
C SER A 588 -26.75 31.74 29.04
N PHE A 589 -26.06 30.62 29.26
CA PHE A 589 -24.75 30.63 29.94
C PHE A 589 -24.79 31.21 31.38
N CYS A 590 -25.93 31.07 32.08
CA CYS A 590 -26.14 31.54 33.46
C CYS A 590 -26.53 30.40 34.42
N ALA A 591 -26.39 29.15 34.01
CA ALA A 591 -26.62 28.05 34.92
C ALA A 591 -25.61 28.12 36.08
N ALA A 592 -26.05 27.69 37.26
CA ALA A 592 -25.22 27.67 38.48
C ALA A 592 -24.73 29.05 39.00
N GLU A 593 -25.38 30.15 38.61
CA GLU A 593 -25.24 31.48 39.24
C GLU A 593 -25.92 31.53 40.62
N LEU A 594 -25.52 30.60 41.51
CA LEU A 594 -26.20 30.31 42.78
C LEU A 594 -26.25 31.52 43.72
N GLY A 595 -25.24 32.39 43.67
CA GLY A 595 -25.19 33.61 44.47
C GLY A 595 -26.20 34.68 44.07
N HIS A 596 -26.88 34.52 42.93
CA HIS A 596 -27.93 35.42 42.47
C HIS A 596 -29.34 34.88 42.71
N ILE A 597 -29.48 33.72 43.35
CA ILE A 597 -30.76 33.18 43.78
C ILE A 597 -31.26 34.01 44.97
N MET A 598 -32.42 34.66 44.81
CA MET A 598 -33.06 35.43 45.88
C MET A 598 -33.54 34.49 46.99
N VAL A 599 -33.00 34.67 48.20
CA VAL A 599 -33.37 33.87 49.38
C VAL A 599 -34.27 34.64 50.36
N SER A 600 -34.25 35.98 50.30
CA SER A 600 -35.13 36.88 51.07
C SER A 600 -35.63 38.06 50.21
N LEU A 601 -36.95 38.23 50.12
CA LEU A 601 -37.56 39.35 49.40
C LEU A 601 -37.19 40.72 49.99
N ASP A 602 -36.86 40.77 51.27
CA ASP A 602 -36.44 41.97 52.00
C ASP A 602 -34.92 42.05 52.20
N GLY A 603 -34.16 41.21 51.50
CA GLY A 603 -32.70 41.15 51.58
C GLY A 603 -31.98 42.39 51.04
N PRO A 604 -30.66 42.49 51.28
CA PRO A 604 -29.82 43.58 50.79
C PRO A 604 -29.77 43.63 49.26
N GLU A 605 -29.38 44.78 48.72
CA GLU A 605 -29.17 44.95 47.28
C GLU A 605 -27.96 44.13 46.80
N CYS A 606 -28.14 43.41 45.70
CA CYS A 606 -27.08 42.68 45.03
C CYS A 606 -26.38 43.57 44.00
N SER A 607 -25.09 43.34 43.78
CA SER A 607 -24.28 44.09 42.81
C SER A 607 -24.77 43.98 41.37
N CYS A 608 -25.54 42.93 41.04
CA CYS A 608 -26.19 42.73 39.74
C CYS A 608 -27.49 43.55 39.54
N GLY A 609 -27.97 44.27 40.57
CA GLY A 609 -29.21 45.04 40.54
C GLY A 609 -30.44 44.32 41.10
N GLY A 610 -30.28 43.06 41.53
CA GLY A 610 -31.31 42.32 42.29
C GLY A 610 -31.32 42.68 43.79
N ARG A 611 -32.17 41.99 44.55
CA ARG A 611 -32.19 41.98 46.03
C ARG A 611 -32.44 40.55 46.51
N GLY A 612 -31.91 40.14 47.67
CA GLY A 612 -32.02 38.74 48.07
C GLY A 612 -31.35 38.38 49.38
#